data_AF-A0A0D9W5V5-F1
#
_entry.id   AF-A0A0D9W5V5-F1
#
_cell.length_a   1.000
_cell.length_b   1.000
_cell.length_c   1.000
_cell.angle_alpha   90.00
_cell.angle_beta   90.00
_cell.angle_gamma   90.00
#
_symmetry.space_group_name_H-M   'P 1'
#
loop_
_entity.id
_entity.type
_entity.pdbx_description
1 polymer ?
#
loop_
_entity_poly.entity_id
_entity_poly.type
_entity_poly.pdbx_seq_one_letter_code
_entity_poly.pdbx_strand_id
1 'polypeptide(L)'
;MDRASEELERRSRYLSSLVRRTKLADPPEPEPEPEREREVVPRVAAEPSDGEGIKGGKVMEEGVVVKAAKAPAKGETGNGEERKVAVRVRAADMPPALQRRAIRVALEATAAMRRIDNKRLALALKKEFDTTYGPAWHCIVGTSFGSYVTHSLGGFLYLSVDNVYILLFRTAVEPLSYPR
;
A
#
# COMPACT_ATOMS: atom_id res chain seq x y z
N MET A 1 -33.43 26.67 -41.28
CA MET A 1 -32.95 25.69 -40.30
C MET A 1 -31.47 25.94 -40.10
N ASP A 2 -31.00 25.98 -38.86
CA ASP A 2 -29.60 26.30 -38.54
C ASP A 2 -28.71 25.06 -38.73
N ARG A 3 -27.57 25.23 -39.41
CA ARG A 3 -26.58 24.17 -39.69
C ARG A 3 -26.08 23.53 -38.39
N ALA A 4 -26.04 24.29 -37.31
CA ALA A 4 -25.70 23.78 -35.99
C ALA A 4 -26.74 22.78 -35.44
N SER A 5 -28.03 23.00 -35.74
CA SER A 5 -29.12 22.12 -35.30
C SER A 5 -29.08 20.77 -36.00
N GLU A 6 -28.81 20.76 -37.31
CA GLU A 6 -28.73 19.53 -38.11
C GLU A 6 -27.56 18.63 -37.67
N GLU A 7 -26.41 19.23 -37.37
CA GLU A 7 -25.23 18.52 -36.87
C GLU A 7 -25.49 17.93 -35.47
N LEU A 8 -26.22 18.65 -34.61
CA LEU A 8 -26.61 18.16 -33.29
C LEU A 8 -27.54 16.95 -33.37
N GLU A 9 -28.53 17.00 -34.26
CA GLU A 9 -29.44 15.88 -34.50
C GLU A 9 -28.72 14.66 -35.07
N ARG A 10 -27.74 14.86 -35.96
CA ARG A 10 -26.93 13.78 -36.53
C ARG A 10 -26.09 13.10 -35.45
N ARG A 11 -25.48 13.87 -34.55
CA ARG A 11 -24.71 13.36 -33.41
C ARG A 11 -25.59 12.64 -32.39
N SER A 12 -26.78 13.17 -32.11
CA SER A 12 -27.76 12.55 -31.22
C SER A 12 -28.21 11.18 -31.73
N ARG A 13 -28.51 11.08 -33.04
CA ARG A 13 -28.86 9.81 -33.69
C ARG A 13 -27.72 8.81 -33.67
N TYR A 14 -26.49 9.26 -33.93
CA TYR A 14 -25.31 8.40 -33.90
C TYR A 14 -25.04 7.82 -32.51
N LEU A 15 -25.05 8.66 -31.46
CA LEU A 15 -24.86 8.23 -30.08
C LEU A 15 -25.96 7.27 -29.62
N SER A 16 -27.21 7.54 -29.99
CA SER A 16 -28.33 6.63 -29.69
C SER A 16 -28.15 5.26 -30.35
N SER A 17 -27.57 5.20 -31.55
CA SER A 17 -27.27 3.94 -32.25
C SER A 17 -26.13 3.14 -31.61
N LEU A 18 -25.11 3.84 -31.07
CA LEU A 18 -23.99 3.23 -30.37
C LEU A 18 -24.45 2.62 -29.03
N VAL A 19 -25.24 3.37 -28.26
CA VAL A 19 -25.79 2.90 -26.98
C VAL A 19 -26.71 1.70 -27.16
N ARG A 20 -27.50 1.65 -28.24
CA ARG A 20 -28.31 0.46 -28.55
C ARG A 20 -27.45 -0.74 -28.93
N ARG A 21 -26.37 -0.54 -29.68
CA ARG A 21 -25.43 -1.62 -30.04
C ARG A 21 -24.70 -2.20 -28.83
N THR A 22 -24.30 -1.36 -27.87
CA THR A 22 -23.61 -1.83 -26.66
C THR A 22 -24.53 -2.50 -25.64
N LYS A 23 -25.85 -2.21 -25.69
CA LYS A 23 -26.85 -2.88 -24.83
C LYS A 23 -27.33 -4.23 -25.36
N LEU A 24 -27.03 -4.58 -26.61
CA LEU A 24 -27.47 -5.82 -27.28
C LEU A 24 -26.34 -6.85 -27.47
N ALA A 25 -25.11 -6.54 -27.05
CA ALA A 25 -24.03 -7.51 -27.02
C ALA A 25 -24.03 -8.22 -25.66
N ASP A 26 -24.48 -9.48 -25.62
CA ASP A 26 -24.24 -10.37 -24.49
C ASP A 26 -22.71 -10.49 -24.26
N PRO A 27 -22.23 -10.55 -23.01
CA PRO A 27 -20.82 -10.78 -22.74
C PRO A 27 -20.40 -12.11 -23.39
N PRO A 28 -19.27 -12.19 -24.10
CA PRO A 28 -18.81 -13.47 -24.63
C PRO A 28 -18.56 -14.43 -23.46
N GLU A 29 -19.21 -15.60 -23.49
CA GLU A 29 -18.90 -16.69 -22.57
C GLU A 29 -17.43 -17.07 -22.72
N PRO A 30 -16.69 -17.31 -21.63
CA PRO A 30 -15.29 -17.67 -21.71
C PRO A 30 -15.14 -19.01 -22.43
N GLU A 31 -14.35 -19.02 -23.50
CA GLU A 31 -14.05 -20.25 -24.25
C GLU A 31 -13.41 -21.31 -23.33
N PRO A 32 -13.76 -22.60 -23.49
CA PRO A 32 -13.24 -23.66 -22.63
C PRO A 32 -11.72 -23.82 -22.84
N GLU A 33 -10.96 -23.74 -21.74
CA GLU A 33 -9.51 -23.97 -21.77
C GLU A 33 -9.19 -25.41 -22.21
N PRO A 34 -8.22 -25.63 -23.12
CA PRO A 34 -7.84 -26.97 -23.54
C PRO A 34 -7.15 -27.72 -22.39
N GLU A 35 -7.58 -28.98 -22.17
CA GLU A 35 -7.03 -29.90 -21.19
C GLU A 35 -5.53 -30.15 -21.46
N ARG A 36 -4.68 -29.84 -20.48
CA ARG A 36 -3.22 -30.05 -20.58
C ARG A 36 -2.90 -31.52 -20.40
N GLU A 37 -2.51 -32.20 -21.49
CA GLU A 37 -1.80 -33.47 -21.42
C GLU A 37 -0.44 -33.25 -20.72
N ARG A 38 -0.15 -34.10 -19.72
CA ARG A 38 1.07 -34.04 -18.93
C ARG A 38 2.20 -34.71 -19.69
N GLU A 39 3.22 -33.95 -20.07
CA GLU A 39 4.51 -34.51 -20.51
C GLU A 39 5.66 -34.01 -19.62
N VAL A 40 6.57 -34.94 -19.32
CA VAL A 40 7.55 -34.91 -18.23
C VAL A 40 8.90 -34.37 -18.74
N VAL A 41 9.46 -33.42 -17.96
CA VAL A 41 10.80 -32.76 -17.91
C VAL A 41 12.01 -33.35 -18.70
N PRO A 42 13.01 -32.55 -19.14
CA PRO A 42 14.07 -32.08 -18.21
C PRO A 42 14.69 -30.67 -18.45
N ARG A 43 15.39 -30.19 -17.39
CA ARG A 43 16.08 -28.89 -17.19
C ARG A 43 17.25 -28.62 -18.15
N VAL A 44 17.44 -27.37 -18.60
CA VAL A 44 18.77 -26.70 -18.73
C VAL A 44 18.62 -25.16 -18.62
N ALA A 45 19.69 -24.48 -18.18
CA ALA A 45 19.76 -23.09 -17.73
C ALA A 45 20.09 -22.04 -18.82
N ALA A 46 19.65 -20.78 -18.60
CA ALA A 46 20.38 -19.50 -18.72
C ALA A 46 19.46 -18.32 -19.18
N GLU A 47 19.59 -17.20 -18.46
CA GLU A 47 18.99 -15.84 -18.63
C GLU A 47 19.40 -15.13 -19.97
N PRO A 48 18.94 -13.90 -20.35
CA PRO A 48 18.16 -12.88 -19.62
C PRO A 48 17.05 -12.12 -20.40
N SER A 49 16.39 -11.22 -19.68
CA SER A 49 15.95 -9.85 -20.04
C SER A 49 14.46 -9.53 -20.19
N ASP A 50 14.20 -8.33 -19.66
CA ASP A 50 13.13 -7.36 -19.96
C ASP A 50 11.78 -7.57 -19.27
N GLY A 51 11.59 -6.73 -18.25
CA GLY A 51 10.35 -6.66 -17.48
C GLY A 51 9.26 -5.90 -18.20
N GLU A 52 8.06 -5.97 -17.63
CA GLU A 52 7.11 -4.87 -17.61
C GLU A 52 5.95 -5.18 -16.64
N GLY A 53 5.61 -4.17 -15.83
CA GLY A 53 4.24 -3.87 -15.40
C GLY A 53 3.50 -4.92 -14.56
N ILE A 54 3.72 -4.91 -13.23
CA ILE A 54 2.72 -5.50 -12.33
C ILE A 54 1.61 -4.48 -12.06
N LYS A 55 0.47 -4.80 -12.67
CA LYS A 55 -0.87 -4.23 -12.49
C LYS A 55 -1.20 -3.90 -11.05
N GLY A 56 -1.88 -2.76 -10.88
CA GLY A 56 -2.48 -2.31 -9.63
C GLY A 56 -3.27 -3.41 -8.94
N GLY A 57 -2.71 -3.90 -7.84
CA GLY A 57 -3.36 -4.83 -6.94
C GLY A 57 -4.47 -4.11 -6.20
N LYS A 58 -5.71 -4.52 -6.48
CA LYS A 58 -6.90 -4.25 -5.68
C LYS A 58 -6.61 -4.69 -4.23
N VAL A 59 -6.41 -3.73 -3.33
CA VAL A 59 -6.19 -4.04 -1.92
C VAL A 59 -7.52 -4.45 -1.31
N MET A 60 -7.61 -5.73 -0.96
CA MET A 60 -8.66 -6.27 -0.11
C MET A 60 -8.46 -5.67 1.29
N GLU A 61 -9.50 -5.03 1.84
CA GLU A 61 -9.53 -4.65 3.25
C GLU A 61 -9.59 -5.93 4.10
N GLU A 62 -8.43 -6.43 4.53
CA GLU A 62 -8.36 -7.33 5.68
C GLU A 62 -7.86 -6.57 6.90
N GLY A 63 -8.82 -6.08 7.69
CA GLY A 63 -8.55 -5.43 8.96
C GLY A 63 -8.13 -6.45 10.02
N VAL A 64 -6.82 -6.66 10.18
CA VAL A 64 -6.30 -7.37 11.36
C VAL A 64 -6.35 -6.42 12.56
N VAL A 65 -7.32 -6.62 13.43
CA VAL A 65 -7.37 -5.99 14.76
C VAL A 65 -6.44 -6.77 15.69
N VAL A 66 -5.18 -6.35 15.77
CA VAL A 66 -4.25 -6.92 16.75
C VAL A 66 -4.59 -6.33 18.13
N LYS A 67 -5.33 -7.08 18.94
CA LYS A 67 -5.48 -6.77 20.37
C LYS A 67 -4.17 -7.10 21.07
N ALA A 68 -3.48 -6.10 21.60
CA ALA A 68 -2.36 -6.32 22.51
C ALA A 68 -2.88 -6.98 23.80
N ALA A 69 -2.55 -8.26 24.01
CA ALA A 69 -2.81 -8.97 25.25
C ALA A 69 -1.76 -8.60 26.30
N LYS A 70 -2.21 -8.18 27.48
CA LYS A 70 -1.37 -7.82 28.65
C LYS A 70 -1.10 -9.09 29.47
N ALA A 71 0.17 -9.44 29.68
CA ALA A 71 0.60 -10.34 30.75
C ALA A 71 0.92 -9.50 32.00
N PRO A 72 0.67 -9.99 33.23
CA PRO A 72 0.77 -9.17 34.43
C PRO A 72 2.21 -9.12 34.96
N ALA A 73 2.69 -7.92 35.26
CA ALA A 73 3.79 -7.70 36.18
C ALA A 73 3.37 -6.59 37.15
N LYS A 74 3.50 -6.90 38.44
CA LYS A 74 3.05 -6.16 39.62
C LYS A 74 4.02 -5.02 39.92
N GLY A 75 3.53 -3.81 40.19
CA GLY A 75 4.37 -2.69 40.66
C GLY A 75 3.78 -1.30 40.48
N GLU A 76 3.06 -0.86 41.51
CA GLU A 76 2.89 0.50 42.08
C GLU A 76 2.45 1.73 41.24
N THR A 77 1.63 2.51 41.96
CA THR A 77 0.77 3.67 41.64
C THR A 77 1.46 4.88 41.02
N GLY A 78 0.87 5.35 39.91
CA GLY A 78 0.86 6.74 39.48
C GLY A 78 -0.47 7.01 38.78
N ASN A 79 -1.24 8.00 39.26
CA ASN A 79 -2.49 8.42 38.63
C ASN A 79 -2.18 9.15 37.32
N GLY A 80 -1.92 8.39 36.26
CA GLY A 80 -1.79 8.88 34.89
C GLY A 80 -2.96 8.32 34.11
N GLU A 81 -3.78 9.18 33.51
CA GLU A 81 -4.80 8.76 32.57
C GLU A 81 -4.13 7.90 31.48
N GLU A 82 -4.37 6.59 31.48
CA GLU A 82 -3.86 5.68 30.45
C GLU A 82 -4.50 6.09 29.12
N ARG A 83 -3.80 6.91 28.33
CA ARG A 83 -4.24 7.26 26.99
C ARG A 83 -4.17 6.02 26.12
N LYS A 84 -5.32 5.39 25.89
CA LYS A 84 -5.45 4.23 25.01
C LYS A 84 -5.23 4.66 23.55
N VAL A 85 -4.05 4.34 23.01
CA VAL A 85 -3.71 4.59 21.61
C VAL A 85 -4.28 3.48 20.73
N ALA A 86 -5.02 3.83 19.68
CA ALA A 86 -5.58 2.86 18.74
C ALA A 86 -4.66 2.71 17.52
N VAL A 87 -4.26 1.48 17.20
CA VAL A 87 -3.44 1.19 16.00
C VAL A 87 -4.18 0.24 15.07
N ARG A 88 -4.16 0.54 13.77
CA ARG A 88 -4.73 -0.32 12.73
C ARG A 88 -3.82 -0.37 11.52
N VAL A 89 -3.46 -1.57 11.09
CA VAL A 89 -2.80 -1.79 9.80
C VAL A 89 -3.85 -1.74 8.70
N ARG A 90 -3.58 -0.96 7.65
CA ARG A 90 -4.49 -0.75 6.50
C ARG A 90 -4.03 -1.55 5.29
N ALA A 91 -2.72 -1.58 5.05
CA ALA A 91 -2.10 -2.40 4.03
C ALA A 91 -0.64 -2.67 4.42
N ALA A 92 -0.08 -3.82 4.06
CA ALA A 92 1.30 -4.15 4.33
C ALA A 92 1.86 -5.10 3.28
N ASP A 93 3.05 -4.79 2.80
CA ASP A 93 3.94 -5.71 2.08
C ASP A 93 5.28 -5.71 2.84
N MET A 94 5.29 -6.39 3.98
CA MET A 94 6.49 -6.66 4.78
C MET A 94 6.24 -7.79 5.79
N PRO A 95 7.27 -8.52 6.25
CA PRO A 95 7.10 -9.62 7.21
C PRO A 95 6.48 -9.16 8.55
N PRO A 96 5.70 -10.02 9.24
CA PRO A 96 5.03 -9.64 10.49
C PRO A 96 5.98 -9.16 11.60
N ALA A 97 7.21 -9.65 11.63
CA ALA A 97 8.22 -9.17 12.57
C ALA A 97 8.57 -7.69 12.35
N LEU A 98 8.70 -7.28 11.09
CA LEU A 98 9.00 -5.90 10.70
C LEU A 98 7.81 -4.97 10.96
N GLN A 99 6.59 -5.44 10.68
CA GLN A 99 5.35 -4.72 11.01
C GLN A 99 5.26 -4.46 12.52
N ARG A 100 5.52 -5.47 13.36
CA ARG A 100 5.52 -5.31 14.82
C ARG A 100 6.56 -4.29 15.30
N ARG A 101 7.74 -4.25 14.66
CA ARG A 101 8.75 -3.23 14.97
C ARG A 101 8.28 -1.83 14.59
N ALA A 102 7.72 -1.63 13.39
CA ALA A 102 7.16 -0.35 12.98
C ALA A 102 6.07 0.14 13.94
N ILE A 103 5.12 -0.74 14.30
CA ILE A 103 4.04 -0.42 15.24
C ILE A 103 4.61 -0.03 16.61
N ARG A 104 5.58 -0.77 17.12
CA ARG A 104 6.22 -0.46 18.41
C ARG A 104 6.88 0.91 18.40
N VAL A 105 7.67 1.20 17.36
CA VAL A 105 8.38 2.48 17.21
C VAL A 105 7.39 3.63 17.09
N ALA A 106 6.30 3.44 16.34
CA ALA A 106 5.23 4.43 16.24
C ALA A 106 4.56 4.70 17.60
N LEU A 107 4.25 3.64 18.36
CA LEU A 107 3.65 3.75 19.69
C LEU A 107 4.58 4.44 20.69
N GLU A 108 5.87 4.08 20.72
CA GLU A 108 6.88 4.68 21.59
C GLU A 108 7.06 6.17 21.26
N ALA A 109 7.17 6.51 19.97
CA ALA A 109 7.25 7.88 19.52
C ALA A 109 5.99 8.69 19.92
N THR A 110 4.80 8.13 19.70
CA THR A 110 3.54 8.77 20.11
C THR A 110 3.43 8.94 21.62
N ALA A 111 3.87 7.96 22.42
CA ALA A 111 3.86 8.04 23.88
C ALA A 111 4.83 9.09 24.44
N ALA A 112 5.97 9.31 23.77
CA ALA A 112 6.95 10.34 24.15
C ALA A 112 6.46 11.78 23.89
N MET A 113 5.35 11.96 23.16
CA MET A 113 4.84 13.26 22.75
C MET A 113 3.46 13.55 23.37
N ARG A 114 3.28 14.75 23.97
CA ARG A 114 1.96 15.17 24.51
C ARG A 114 0.89 15.24 23.41
N ARG A 115 1.29 15.69 22.21
CA ARG A 115 0.49 15.74 20.98
C ARG A 115 1.31 15.14 19.86
N ILE A 116 0.64 14.45 18.94
CA ILE A 116 1.31 13.87 17.77
C ILE A 116 1.89 15.01 16.92
N ASP A 117 3.22 15.03 16.81
CA ASP A 117 3.96 15.87 15.88
C ASP A 117 4.34 14.99 14.67
N ASN A 118 3.68 15.24 13.54
CA ASN A 118 3.84 14.46 12.32
C ASN A 118 5.30 14.40 11.86
N LYS A 119 6.03 15.51 11.98
CA LYS A 119 7.43 15.61 11.54
C LYS A 119 8.33 14.74 12.42
N ARG A 120 8.16 14.82 13.75
CA ARG A 120 8.94 14.01 14.69
C ARG A 120 8.64 12.52 14.55
N LEU A 121 7.37 12.16 14.36
CA LEU A 121 6.96 10.77 14.15
C LEU A 121 7.54 10.18 12.87
N ALA A 122 7.45 10.92 11.76
CA ALA A 122 8.04 10.52 10.48
C ALA A 122 9.56 10.34 10.58
N LEU A 123 10.24 11.29 11.24
CA LEU A 123 11.68 11.24 11.46
C LEU A 123 12.08 10.02 12.31
N ALA A 124 11.37 9.74 13.39
CA ALA A 124 11.65 8.61 14.28
C ALA A 124 11.57 7.28 13.52
N LEU A 125 10.50 7.07 12.76
CA LEU A 125 10.32 5.86 11.95
C LEU A 125 11.38 5.73 10.85
N LYS A 126 11.59 6.79 10.07
CA LYS A 126 12.61 6.78 9.01
C LYS A 126 14.00 6.49 9.56
N LYS A 127 14.42 7.21 10.61
CA LYS A 127 15.75 7.07 11.21
C LYS A 127 15.97 5.67 11.74
N GLU A 128 15.00 5.13 12.47
CA GLU A 128 15.05 3.78 13.03
C GLU A 128 15.23 2.73 11.92
N PHE A 129 14.44 2.84 10.85
CA PHE A 129 14.44 1.86 9.77
C PHE A 129 15.66 1.98 8.86
N ASP A 130 16.10 3.19 8.53
CA ASP A 130 17.35 3.43 7.79
C ASP A 130 18.56 2.85 8.56
N THR A 131 18.59 3.05 9.88
CA THR A 131 19.70 2.58 10.73
C THR A 131 19.70 1.06 10.87
N THR A 132 18.52 0.45 11.03
CA THR A 132 18.40 -0.99 11.34
C THR A 132 18.40 -1.87 10.10
N TYR A 133 17.77 -1.40 9.01
CA TYR A 133 17.51 -2.19 7.80
C TYR A 133 18.16 -1.63 6.53
N GLY A 134 18.94 -0.56 6.68
CA GLY A 134 19.62 0.13 5.59
C GLY A 134 18.72 1.11 4.84
N PRO A 135 19.31 2.16 4.24
CA PRO A 135 18.58 3.14 3.42
C PRO A 135 18.07 2.51 2.10
N ALA A 136 17.11 3.12 1.40
CA ALA A 136 16.43 4.38 1.71
C ALA A 136 14.95 4.16 2.07
N TRP A 137 14.63 4.33 3.36
CA TRP A 137 13.26 4.36 3.85
C TRP A 137 12.65 5.75 3.76
N HIS A 138 11.37 5.80 3.47
CA HIS A 138 10.57 7.02 3.42
C HIS A 138 9.39 6.86 4.36
N CYS A 139 9.05 7.94 5.07
CA CYS A 139 7.91 7.95 5.97
C CYS A 139 7.09 9.22 5.74
N ILE A 140 5.80 9.05 5.48
CA ILE A 140 4.82 10.12 5.32
C ILE A 140 3.82 9.98 6.46
N VAL A 141 3.52 11.09 7.15
CA VAL A 141 2.63 11.13 8.30
C VAL A 141 1.68 12.31 8.15
N GLY A 142 0.38 12.08 8.27
CA GLY A 142 -0.64 13.12 8.14
C GLY A 142 -2.03 12.66 8.51
N THR A 143 -2.95 13.59 8.72
CA THR A 143 -4.38 13.29 8.98
C THR A 143 -5.12 12.87 7.71
N SER A 144 -4.62 13.27 6.55
CA SER A 144 -5.09 12.84 5.23
C SER A 144 -3.98 13.05 4.20
N PHE A 145 -3.79 12.09 3.31
CA PHE A 145 -2.92 12.19 2.14
C PHE A 145 -3.34 11.16 1.09
N GLY A 146 -3.06 11.46 -0.18
CA GLY A 146 -3.06 10.50 -1.27
C GLY A 146 -1.62 10.11 -1.61
N SER A 147 -1.39 8.85 -1.97
CA SER A 147 -0.07 8.37 -2.37
C SER A 147 -0.17 7.40 -3.54
N TYR A 148 0.72 7.58 -4.53
CA TYR A 148 0.96 6.62 -5.61
C TYR A 148 2.47 6.44 -5.72
N VAL A 149 2.99 5.41 -5.05
CA VAL A 149 4.45 5.23 -4.87
C VAL A 149 4.88 3.85 -5.34
N THR A 150 6.05 3.81 -5.98
CA THR A 150 6.77 2.57 -6.24
C THR A 150 7.68 2.28 -5.05
N HIS A 151 7.64 1.05 -4.57
CA HIS A 151 8.37 0.60 -3.38
C HIS A 151 9.04 -0.75 -3.66
N SER A 152 10.10 -1.05 -2.92
CA SER A 152 10.72 -2.37 -2.95
C SER A 152 9.81 -3.41 -2.28
N LEU A 153 9.85 -4.64 -2.79
CA LEU A 153 9.15 -5.78 -2.21
C LEU A 153 9.51 -5.99 -0.74
N GLY A 154 8.51 -6.31 0.07
CA GLY A 154 8.69 -6.57 1.50
C GLY A 154 9.06 -5.34 2.33
N GLY A 155 8.94 -4.13 1.74
CA GLY A 155 9.36 -2.87 2.33
C GLY A 155 8.24 -1.86 2.54
N PHE A 156 6.96 -2.23 2.55
CA PHE A 156 5.83 -1.27 2.60
C PHE A 156 4.85 -1.54 3.74
N LEU A 157 4.40 -0.45 4.37
CA LEU A 157 3.41 -0.47 5.44
C LEU A 157 2.58 0.81 5.46
N TYR A 158 1.26 0.64 5.42
CA TYR A 158 0.28 1.69 5.62
C TYR A 158 -0.54 1.38 6.87
N LEU A 159 -0.48 2.26 7.87
CA LEU A 159 -1.17 2.08 9.14
C LEU A 159 -1.72 3.40 9.68
N SER A 160 -2.65 3.33 10.62
CA SER A 160 -3.14 4.49 11.38
C SER A 160 -2.84 4.33 12.87
N VAL A 161 -2.40 5.41 13.51
CA VAL A 161 -2.23 5.57 14.96
C VAL A 161 -3.11 6.73 15.41
N ASP A 162 -4.10 6.44 16.26
CA ASP A 162 -5.19 7.35 16.61
C ASP A 162 -5.88 7.94 15.35
N ASN A 163 -5.74 9.25 15.14
CA ASN A 163 -6.36 10.01 14.05
C ASN A 163 -5.34 10.37 12.95
N VAL A 164 -4.17 9.75 12.96
CA VAL A 164 -3.07 10.04 12.03
C VAL A 164 -2.73 8.79 11.23
N TYR A 165 -2.53 8.98 9.93
CA TYR A 165 -2.09 7.97 9.01
C TYR A 165 -0.58 8.02 8.82
N ILE A 166 0.03 6.84 8.66
CA ILE A 166 1.46 6.65 8.51
C ILE A 166 1.68 5.73 7.31
N LEU A 167 2.46 6.19 6.35
CA LEU A 167 2.93 5.43 5.21
C LEU A 167 4.45 5.30 5.29
N LEU A 168 4.94 4.09 5.54
CA LEU A 168 6.36 3.75 5.63
C LEU A 168 6.71 2.83 4.46
N PHE A 169 7.67 3.22 3.62
CA PHE A 169 8.07 2.40 2.48
C PHE A 169 9.56 2.50 2.15
N ARG A 170 10.16 1.42 1.65
CA ARG A 170 11.54 1.40 1.14
C ARG A 170 11.55 1.59 -0.37
N THR A 171 12.49 2.39 -0.87
CA THR A 171 12.77 2.51 -2.31
C THR A 171 14.07 1.80 -2.66
N ALA A 172 14.15 1.26 -3.88
CA ALA A 172 15.42 0.84 -4.44
C ALA A 172 16.25 2.10 -4.76
N VAL A 173 17.40 2.24 -4.13
CA VAL A 173 18.38 3.27 -4.45
C VAL A 173 19.69 2.57 -4.81
N GLU A 174 20.21 2.82 -6.00
CA GLU A 174 21.59 2.47 -6.30
C GLU A 174 22.49 3.56 -5.71
N PRO A 175 23.42 3.22 -4.81
CA PRO A 175 24.41 4.18 -4.36
C PRO A 175 25.24 4.61 -5.56
N LEU A 176 25.21 5.89 -5.90
CA LEU A 176 26.12 6.44 -6.91
C LEU A 176 27.55 6.34 -6.36
N SER A 177 28.29 5.32 -6.79
CA SER A 177 29.71 5.23 -6.52
C SER A 177 30.42 6.29 -7.36
N TYR A 178 30.74 7.42 -6.75
CA TYR A 178 31.70 8.33 -7.35
C TYR A 178 33.10 7.76 -7.12
N PRO A 179 33.91 7.50 -8.17
CA PRO A 179 35.31 7.20 -7.98
C PRO A 179 35.97 8.38 -7.25
N ARG A 180 36.68 8.07 -6.16
CA ARG A 180 37.47 9.03 -5.38
C ARG A 180 38.78 9.36 -6.09
#